data_AF-A0A3M1RRB1-F1
#
_entry.id   AF-A0A3M1RRB1-F1
#
_cell.length_a   1.000
_cell.length_b   1.000
_cell.length_c   1.000
_cell.angle_alpha   90.00
_cell.angle_beta   90.00
_cell.angle_gamma   90.00
#
_symmetry.space_group_name_H-M   'P 1'
#
loop_
_entity.id
_entity.type
_entity.pdbx_description
1 polymer ?
#
loop_
_entity_poly.entity_id
_entity_poly.type
_entity_poly.pdbx_seq_one_letter_code
_entity_poly.pdbx_strand_id
1 'polypeptide(L)'
;MPHCTQRQISAWCRLTLVGVSVIVLCGSSQAAAKGKKAKSPAKSEGAALVATADGPANPYALRGPKPDPVPPPDRKEIDMAIRRGVDFLLEHQNPEGSWGSARRTKGLNIYAPVPGAHYSYRAAVTSLCISALIESGDPRKEVDEAINRAEDWLVDFLPRVRRNAPDALYNN
;
A
#
# COMPACT_ATOMS: atom_id res chain seq x y z
N MET A 1 33.40 10.53 -13.35
CA MET A 1 33.04 11.64 -12.43
C MET A 1 32.10 12.56 -13.20
N PRO A 2 30.78 12.42 -13.01
CA PRO A 2 30.08 13.33 -12.11
C PRO A 2 28.91 12.66 -11.34
N HIS A 3 28.93 12.73 -10.00
CA HIS A 3 27.85 12.24 -9.12
C HIS A 3 27.25 13.34 -8.22
N CYS A 4 27.40 14.62 -8.58
CA CYS A 4 27.11 15.73 -7.65
C CYS A 4 25.71 16.37 -7.82
N THR A 5 24.93 16.03 -8.86
CA THR A 5 23.70 16.78 -9.21
C THR A 5 22.39 16.14 -8.77
N GLN A 6 22.38 14.87 -8.33
CA GLN A 6 21.13 14.15 -8.04
C GLN A 6 20.61 14.36 -6.60
N ARG A 7 21.46 14.78 -5.66
CA ARG A 7 21.08 15.00 -4.25
C ARG A 7 20.33 16.31 -3.97
N GLN A 8 20.32 17.27 -4.90
CA GLN A 8 19.61 18.55 -4.68
C GLN A 8 18.13 18.53 -5.12
N ILE A 9 17.72 17.55 -5.92
CA ILE A 9 16.35 17.46 -6.44
C ILE A 9 15.39 16.86 -5.38
N SER A 10 15.87 15.99 -4.49
CA SER A 10 15.03 15.33 -3.47
C SER A 10 14.63 16.24 -2.30
N ALA A 11 15.38 17.30 -2.00
CA ALA A 11 15.05 18.26 -0.95
C ALA A 11 13.92 19.23 -1.36
N TRP A 12 13.76 19.48 -2.66
CA TRP A 12 12.74 20.42 -3.18
C TRP A 12 11.37 19.77 -3.42
N CYS A 13 11.30 18.44 -3.59
CA CYS A 13 10.02 17.73 -3.68
C CYS A 13 9.36 17.45 -2.33
N ARG A 14 10.09 17.51 -1.21
CA ARG A 14 9.51 17.30 0.13
C ARG A 14 8.94 18.58 0.79
N LEU A 15 9.16 19.76 0.21
CA LEU A 15 8.69 21.05 0.77
C LEU A 15 7.42 21.62 0.11
N THR A 16 6.98 21.09 -1.04
CA THR A 16 5.81 21.61 -1.78
C THR A 16 4.46 21.00 -1.41
N LEU A 17 4.42 19.97 -0.54
CA LEU A 17 3.16 19.32 -0.12
C LEU A 17 2.59 19.81 1.22
N VAL A 18 3.25 20.73 1.92
CA VAL A 18 2.74 21.32 3.18
C VAL A 18 2.13 22.72 2.97
N GLY A 19 2.23 23.31 1.77
CA GLY A 19 1.95 24.73 1.52
C GLY A 19 0.64 25.10 0.82
N VAL A 20 -0.35 24.20 0.67
CA VAL A 20 -1.60 24.48 -0.09
C VAL A 20 -2.83 24.73 0.82
N SER A 21 -2.65 24.88 2.14
CA SER A 21 -3.79 25.02 3.06
C SER A 21 -4.15 26.44 3.54
N VAL A 22 -3.50 27.52 3.08
CA VAL A 22 -3.69 28.86 3.71
C VAL A 22 -3.89 30.05 2.75
N ILE A 23 -4.42 29.88 1.53
CA ILE A 23 -4.79 31.06 0.71
C ILE A 23 -6.03 30.79 -0.16
N VAL A 24 -7.22 30.78 0.43
CA VAL A 24 -8.45 31.26 -0.24
C VAL A 24 -9.40 31.81 0.84
N LEU A 25 -9.20 33.06 1.23
CA LEU A 25 -10.16 33.85 2.01
C LEU A 25 -9.88 35.34 1.77
N CYS A 26 -10.38 35.90 0.67
CA CYS A 26 -10.82 37.30 0.62
C CYS A 26 -11.51 37.63 -0.72
N GLY A 27 -12.75 38.14 -0.65
CA GLY A 27 -13.27 39.11 -1.62
C GLY A 27 -14.31 38.62 -2.62
N SER A 28 -15.59 38.77 -2.26
CA SER A 28 -16.62 39.46 -3.08
C SER A 28 -17.98 39.44 -2.36
N SER A 29 -18.44 40.62 -1.95
CA SER A 29 -19.70 40.87 -1.22
C SER A 29 -20.95 40.88 -2.11
N GLN A 30 -21.99 40.22 -1.61
CA GLN A 30 -23.43 40.56 -1.57
C GLN A 30 -24.22 40.88 -2.85
N ALA A 31 -25.21 40.02 -3.13
CA ALA A 31 -26.53 40.44 -3.60
C ALA A 31 -27.61 39.71 -2.77
N ALA A 32 -28.44 40.50 -2.08
CA ALA A 32 -29.52 40.02 -1.22
C ALA A 32 -30.78 39.71 -2.05
N ALA A 33 -31.27 38.47 -1.96
CA ALA A 33 -32.63 38.11 -2.38
C ALA A 33 -33.30 37.29 -1.26
N LYS A 34 -34.40 37.82 -0.73
CA LYS A 34 -35.26 37.17 0.26
C LYS A 34 -35.82 35.86 -0.32
N GLY A 35 -35.41 34.72 0.24
CA GLY A 35 -35.89 33.39 -0.13
C GLY A 35 -36.21 32.56 1.11
N LYS A 36 -37.38 31.93 1.11
CA LYS A 36 -38.05 31.14 2.15
C LYS A 36 -37.11 30.18 2.92
N LYS A 37 -37.25 30.12 4.27
CA LYS A 37 -36.61 29.08 5.11
C LYS A 37 -37.05 27.69 4.66
N ALA A 38 -36.16 26.99 3.96
CA ALA A 38 -36.30 25.58 3.64
C ALA A 38 -35.54 24.74 4.68
N LYS A 39 -36.24 23.74 5.21
CA LYS A 39 -35.80 22.75 6.19
C LYS A 39 -34.63 21.94 5.63
N SER A 40 -33.50 21.93 6.33
CA SER A 40 -32.31 21.12 5.99
C SER A 40 -32.67 19.63 5.89
N PRO A 41 -32.40 18.94 4.76
CA PRO A 41 -32.40 17.50 4.73
C PRO A 41 -30.97 16.94 4.84
N ALA A 42 -30.89 15.87 5.62
CA ALA A 42 -30.05 14.69 5.46
C ALA A 42 -28.51 14.84 5.43
N LYS A 43 -27.90 14.25 6.46
CA LYS A 43 -26.57 13.62 6.46
C LYS A 43 -26.31 12.93 5.11
N SER A 44 -25.15 13.19 4.51
CA SER A 44 -24.60 12.35 3.44
C SER A 44 -24.12 11.04 4.05
N GLU A 45 -24.99 10.03 4.04
CA GLU A 45 -24.62 8.64 4.28
C GLU A 45 -23.79 8.17 3.07
N GLY A 46 -22.49 7.98 3.28
CA GLY A 46 -21.69 7.17 2.39
C GLY A 46 -22.22 5.74 2.46
N ALA A 47 -23.00 5.35 1.46
CA ALA A 47 -23.48 3.99 1.32
C ALA A 47 -22.29 3.04 1.20
N ALA A 48 -21.96 2.37 2.31
CA ALA A 48 -21.22 1.13 2.25
C ALA A 48 -22.00 0.19 1.33
N LEU A 49 -21.39 -0.22 0.22
CA LEU A 49 -21.85 -1.38 -0.55
C LEU A 49 -21.74 -2.59 0.37
N VAL A 50 -22.82 -2.86 1.11
CA VAL A 50 -23.07 -4.15 1.74
C VAL A 50 -23.20 -5.12 0.58
N ALA A 51 -22.19 -5.97 0.38
CA ALA A 51 -22.37 -7.15 -0.45
C ALA A 51 -23.51 -7.96 0.18
N THR A 52 -24.72 -7.87 -0.39
CA THR A 52 -25.78 -8.78 0.00
C THR A 52 -25.34 -10.16 -0.46
N ALA A 53 -25.13 -11.03 0.51
CA ALA A 53 -24.79 -12.43 0.28
C ALA A 53 -26.03 -13.17 -0.26
N ASP A 54 -26.55 -12.75 -1.41
CA ASP A 54 -27.78 -13.30 -2.01
C ASP A 54 -27.51 -14.59 -2.82
N GLY A 55 -26.31 -15.17 -2.70
CA GLY A 55 -26.07 -16.55 -3.11
C GLY A 55 -26.69 -17.53 -2.10
N PRO A 56 -27.08 -18.75 -2.51
CA PRO A 56 -27.60 -19.73 -1.57
C PRO A 56 -26.57 -19.93 -0.45
N ALA A 57 -26.98 -19.63 0.79
CA ALA A 57 -26.14 -19.76 1.95
C ALA A 57 -25.54 -21.16 1.98
N ASN A 58 -24.21 -21.25 1.97
CA ASN A 58 -23.54 -22.55 2.06
C ASN A 58 -24.05 -23.25 3.34
N PRO A 59 -24.74 -24.40 3.23
CA PRO A 59 -25.35 -25.06 4.39
C PRO A 59 -24.30 -25.48 5.43
N TYR A 60 -23.04 -25.62 5.02
CA TYR A 60 -21.90 -25.89 5.89
C TYR A 60 -21.38 -24.65 6.63
N ALA A 61 -21.64 -23.44 6.13
CA ALA A 61 -21.28 -22.18 6.80
C ALA A 61 -22.28 -21.78 7.89
N LEU A 62 -23.48 -22.38 7.91
CA LEU A 62 -24.54 -22.08 8.88
C LEU A 62 -24.44 -22.89 10.18
N ARG A 63 -23.74 -24.03 10.17
CA ARG A 63 -23.65 -24.96 11.29
C ARG A 63 -22.20 -25.41 11.47
N GLY A 64 -21.44 -24.64 12.24
CA GLY A 64 -20.10 -24.98 12.69
C GLY A 64 -19.90 -24.58 14.15
N PRO A 65 -18.91 -25.14 14.85
CA PRO A 65 -18.56 -24.71 16.19
C PRO A 65 -18.18 -23.22 16.15
N LYS A 66 -18.85 -22.40 16.96
CA LYS A 66 -18.46 -21.00 17.13
C LYS A 66 -17.13 -20.98 17.90
N PRO A 67 -16.08 -20.30 17.40
CA PRO A 67 -14.83 -20.17 18.14
C PRO A 67 -15.10 -19.44 19.46
N ASP A 68 -14.36 -19.83 20.49
CA ASP A 68 -14.43 -19.16 21.78
C ASP A 68 -14.03 -17.69 21.64
N PRO A 69 -14.62 -16.77 22.43
CA PRO A 69 -14.23 -15.37 22.42
C PRO A 69 -12.74 -15.22 22.78
N VAL A 70 -11.97 -14.61 21.87
CA VAL A 70 -10.57 -14.24 22.11
C VAL A 70 -10.53 -12.76 22.53
N PRO A 71 -9.87 -12.39 23.64
CA PRO A 71 -9.71 -10.99 23.99
C PRO A 71 -8.91 -10.26 22.90
N PRO A 72 -9.27 -9.02 22.53
CA PRO A 72 -8.48 -8.24 21.59
C PRO A 72 -7.09 -7.95 22.18
N PRO A 73 -6.02 -7.92 21.37
CA PRO A 73 -4.69 -7.59 21.85
C PRO A 73 -4.63 -6.15 22.34
N ASP A 74 -3.76 -5.89 23.32
CA ASP A 74 -3.48 -4.54 23.78
C ASP A 74 -2.73 -3.73 22.71
N ARG A 75 -2.87 -2.40 22.74
CA ARG A 75 -2.20 -1.51 21.80
C ARG A 75 -0.67 -1.68 21.85
N LYS A 76 -0.08 -1.89 23.04
CA LYS A 76 1.37 -2.11 23.15
C LYS A 76 1.80 -3.39 22.46
N GLU A 77 0.98 -4.44 22.51
CA GLU A 77 1.28 -5.71 21.85
C GLU A 77 1.26 -5.54 20.32
N ILE A 78 0.31 -4.75 19.81
CA ILE A 78 0.24 -4.37 18.39
C ILE A 78 1.49 -3.58 17.98
N ASP A 79 1.86 -2.53 18.73
CA ASP A 79 3.03 -1.71 18.42
C ASP A 79 4.33 -2.54 18.42
N MET A 80 4.47 -3.47 19.38
CA MET A 80 5.58 -4.40 19.41
C MET A 80 5.56 -5.36 18.22
N ALA A 81 4.39 -5.81 17.76
CA ALA A 81 4.27 -6.67 16.59
C ALA A 81 4.66 -5.93 15.30
N ILE A 82 4.25 -4.67 15.16
CA ILE A 82 4.66 -3.81 14.04
C ILE A 82 6.18 -3.66 14.02
N ARG A 83 6.79 -3.36 15.17
CA ARG A 83 8.25 -3.22 15.27
C ARG A 83 9.00 -4.48 14.85
N ARG A 84 8.55 -5.66 15.30
CA ARG A 84 9.10 -6.95 14.85
C ARG A 84 8.95 -7.15 13.35
N GLY A 85 7.82 -6.73 12.77
CA GLY A 85 7.59 -6.75 11.33
C GLY A 85 8.57 -5.87 10.56
N VAL A 86 8.80 -4.63 11.03
CA VAL A 86 9.80 -3.73 10.44
C VAL A 86 11.19 -4.34 10.52
N ASP A 87 11.59 -4.87 11.69
CA ASP A 87 12.90 -5.50 11.88
C ASP A 87 13.12 -6.67 10.92
N PHE A 88 12.09 -7.51 10.75
CA PHE A 88 12.10 -8.60 9.77
C PHE A 88 12.32 -8.09 8.34
N LEU A 89 11.62 -7.03 7.93
CA LEU A 89 11.76 -6.46 6.59
C LEU A 89 13.18 -5.91 6.35
N LEU A 90 13.76 -5.24 7.34
CA LEU A 90 15.12 -4.72 7.24
C LEU A 90 16.15 -5.84 7.11
N GLU A 91 16.01 -6.91 7.90
CA GLU A 91 16.91 -8.07 7.86
C GLU A 91 16.84 -8.84 6.53
N HIS A 92 15.67 -8.86 5.89
CA HIS A 92 15.40 -9.67 4.70
C HIS A 92 15.40 -8.88 3.38
N GLN A 93 15.84 -7.62 3.39
CA GLN A 93 16.02 -6.87 2.15
C GLN A 93 17.20 -7.45 1.37
N ASN A 94 17.01 -7.70 0.07
CA ASN A 94 18.09 -8.16 -0.79
C ASN A 94 19.17 -7.05 -0.93
N PRO A 95 20.45 -7.39 -1.19
CA PRO A 95 21.53 -6.40 -1.30
C PRO A 95 21.26 -5.30 -2.33
N GLU A 96 20.53 -5.59 -3.40
CA GLU A 96 20.15 -4.61 -4.42
C GLU A 96 18.94 -3.73 -4.06
N GLY A 97 18.30 -3.94 -2.89
CA GLY A 97 17.17 -3.14 -2.41
C GLY A 97 15.78 -3.77 -2.56
N SER A 98 15.66 -4.88 -3.30
CA SER A 98 14.37 -5.56 -3.52
C SER A 98 13.98 -6.49 -2.36
N TRP A 99 12.72 -6.95 -2.35
CA TRP A 99 12.27 -8.06 -1.50
C TRP A 99 11.71 -9.23 -2.32
N GLY A 100 11.80 -10.43 -1.72
CA GLY A 100 11.25 -11.66 -2.28
C GLY A 100 12.14 -12.34 -3.32
N SER A 101 11.81 -13.59 -3.66
CA SER A 101 12.49 -14.34 -4.71
C SER A 101 11.52 -15.29 -5.42
N ALA A 102 11.81 -15.59 -6.68
CA ALA A 102 11.10 -16.60 -7.46
C ALA A 102 11.46 -18.06 -7.09
N ARG A 103 12.43 -18.26 -6.19
CA ARG A 103 13.01 -19.57 -5.89
C ARG A 103 12.36 -20.14 -4.62
N ARG A 104 12.39 -21.47 -4.51
CA ARG A 104 12.00 -22.22 -3.30
C ARG A 104 10.56 -21.96 -2.81
N THR A 105 9.62 -21.65 -3.70
CA THR A 105 8.26 -21.23 -3.31
C THR A 105 7.42 -22.37 -2.72
N LYS A 106 7.56 -23.62 -3.19
CA LYS A 106 6.78 -24.79 -2.68
C LYS A 106 7.48 -26.16 -2.79
N GLY A 107 8.81 -26.21 -2.88
CA GLY A 107 9.53 -27.48 -3.16
C GLY A 107 9.27 -28.08 -4.56
N LEU A 108 8.39 -27.45 -5.34
CA LEU A 108 8.06 -27.71 -6.74
C LEU A 108 8.10 -26.37 -7.49
N ASN A 109 8.43 -26.40 -8.78
CA ASN A 109 8.42 -25.21 -9.63
C ASN A 109 7.00 -25.02 -10.20
N ILE A 110 6.26 -24.02 -9.70
CA ILE A 110 5.01 -23.57 -10.31
C ILE A 110 5.34 -23.02 -11.70
N TYR A 111 4.56 -23.38 -12.72
CA TYR A 111 4.70 -22.81 -14.06
C TYR A 111 4.47 -21.29 -13.99
N ALA A 112 5.55 -20.55 -14.12
CA ALA A 112 5.59 -19.10 -14.08
C ALA A 112 6.67 -18.69 -15.09
N PRO A 113 6.32 -18.53 -16.38
CA PRO A 113 7.32 -18.30 -17.40
C PRO A 113 8.10 -17.00 -17.11
N VAL A 114 9.43 -17.13 -17.15
CA VAL A 114 10.37 -16.00 -17.17
C VAL A 114 10.14 -15.22 -18.48
N PRO A 115 10.21 -13.89 -18.51
CA PRO A 115 10.53 -12.98 -17.40
C PRO A 115 9.33 -12.44 -16.63
N GLY A 116 8.11 -12.50 -17.20
CA GLY A 116 6.98 -11.70 -16.72
C GLY A 116 6.54 -12.01 -15.29
N ALA A 117 6.20 -13.26 -14.98
CA ALA A 117 5.66 -13.62 -13.65
C ALA A 117 6.63 -13.38 -12.50
N HIS A 118 7.91 -13.67 -12.69
CA HIS A 118 8.91 -13.50 -11.62
C HIS A 118 9.23 -12.04 -11.39
N TYR A 119 9.31 -11.25 -12.47
CA TYR A 119 9.62 -9.82 -12.37
C TYR A 119 8.44 -9.06 -11.78
N SER A 120 7.21 -9.38 -12.18
CA SER A 120 6.00 -8.78 -11.61
C SER A 120 5.85 -9.14 -10.13
N TYR A 121 6.09 -10.41 -9.75
CA TYR A 121 6.07 -10.82 -8.34
C TYR A 121 7.08 -10.02 -7.51
N ARG A 122 8.34 -9.96 -7.96
CA ARG A 122 9.39 -9.25 -7.21
C ARG A 122 9.10 -7.75 -7.09
N ALA A 123 8.62 -7.12 -8.16
CA ALA A 123 8.20 -5.72 -8.13
C ALA A 123 7.05 -5.50 -7.14
N ALA A 124 6.00 -6.33 -7.21
CA ALA A 124 4.83 -6.22 -6.34
C ALA A 124 5.18 -6.42 -4.85
N VAL A 125 5.96 -7.44 -4.51
CA VAL A 125 6.41 -7.67 -3.13
C VAL A 125 7.23 -6.49 -2.62
N THR A 126 8.16 -5.99 -3.44
CA THR A 126 8.97 -4.81 -3.08
C THR A 126 8.07 -3.58 -2.81
N SER A 127 7.08 -3.32 -3.65
CA SER A 127 6.12 -2.21 -3.44
C SER A 127 5.30 -2.38 -2.15
N LEU A 128 4.86 -3.59 -1.82
CA LEU A 128 4.14 -3.86 -0.56
C LEU A 128 5.04 -3.63 0.67
N CYS A 129 6.30 -4.04 0.60
CA CYS A 129 7.28 -3.79 1.66
C CYS A 129 7.55 -2.30 1.85
N ILE A 130 7.68 -1.53 0.77
CA ILE A 130 7.80 -0.06 0.84
C ILE A 130 6.57 0.55 1.53
N SER A 131 5.35 0.15 1.12
CA SER A 131 4.10 0.64 1.75
C SER A 131 4.09 0.34 3.25
N ALA A 132 4.43 -0.89 3.63
CA ALA A 132 4.45 -1.31 5.03
C ALA A 132 5.46 -0.51 5.86
N LEU A 133 6.66 -0.24 5.33
CA LEU A 133 7.67 0.55 6.02
C LEU A 133 7.22 2.01 6.17
N ILE A 134 6.63 2.62 5.14
CA ILE A 134 6.10 3.99 5.19
C ILE A 134 4.95 4.10 6.20
N GLU A 135 3.98 3.19 6.13
CA GLU A 135 2.80 3.18 7.01
C GLU A 135 3.14 2.87 8.47
N SER A 136 4.25 2.14 8.72
CA SER A 136 4.71 1.87 10.08
C SER A 136 5.06 3.15 10.86
N GLY A 137 5.43 4.23 10.15
CA GLY A 137 5.87 5.49 10.76
C GLY A 137 7.11 5.37 11.63
N ASP A 138 7.92 4.32 11.43
CA ASP A 138 9.13 4.08 12.22
C ASP A 138 10.21 5.13 11.89
N PRO A 139 10.68 5.93 12.87
CA PRO A 139 11.58 7.06 12.62
C PRO A 139 13.06 6.67 12.50
N ARG A 140 13.38 5.38 12.53
CA ARG A 140 14.76 4.90 12.43
C ARG A 140 15.37 5.20 11.07
N LYS A 141 16.60 5.70 11.06
CA LYS A 141 17.34 6.04 9.83
C LYS A 141 17.52 4.84 8.90
N GLU A 142 17.65 3.64 9.47
CA GLU A 142 17.81 2.41 8.71
C GLU A 142 16.56 2.07 7.89
N VAL A 143 15.37 2.49 8.36
CA VAL A 143 14.10 2.34 7.64
C VAL A 143 14.06 3.25 6.42
N ASP A 144 14.40 4.53 6.60
CA ASP A 144 14.51 5.48 5.50
C ASP A 144 15.53 5.01 4.44
N GLU A 145 16.67 4.50 4.88
CA GLU A 145 17.69 3.96 3.97
C GLU A 145 17.21 2.73 3.21
N ALA A 146 16.46 1.83 3.86
CA ALA A 146 15.87 0.67 3.20
C ALA A 146 14.84 1.08 2.15
N ILE A 147 13.97 2.06 2.46
CA ILE A 147 13.01 2.62 1.52
C ILE A 147 13.73 3.20 0.30
N ASN A 148 14.75 4.03 0.51
CA ASN A 148 15.49 4.66 -0.59
C ASN A 148 16.13 3.62 -1.53
N ARG A 149 16.79 2.58 -0.98
CA ARG A 149 17.36 1.50 -1.82
C ARG A 149 16.30 0.77 -2.63
N ALA A 150 15.13 0.54 -2.03
CA ALA A 150 14.03 -0.15 -2.70
C ALA A 150 13.39 0.72 -3.79
N GLU A 151 13.25 2.03 -3.55
CA GLU A 151 12.77 3.00 -4.55
C GLU A 151 13.71 3.07 -5.75
N ASP A 152 15.02 3.24 -5.51
CA ASP A 152 16.05 3.24 -6.56
C ASP A 152 15.97 1.97 -7.41
N TRP A 153 15.90 0.81 -6.73
CA TRP A 153 15.76 -0.47 -7.40
C TRP A 153 14.47 -0.56 -8.23
N LEU A 154 13.35 -0.09 -7.68
CA LEU A 154 12.03 -0.19 -8.31
C LEU A 154 11.98 0.67 -9.58
N VAL A 155 12.47 1.90 -9.54
CA VAL A 155 12.54 2.80 -10.70
C VAL A 155 13.37 2.18 -11.82
N ASP A 156 14.51 1.58 -11.50
CA ASP A 156 15.38 0.91 -12.47
C ASP A 156 14.79 -0.40 -13.01
N PHE A 157 14.03 -1.12 -12.19
CA PHE A 157 13.53 -2.46 -12.52
C PHE A 157 12.18 -2.45 -13.24
N LEU A 158 11.27 -1.53 -12.90
CA LEU A 158 9.92 -1.46 -13.47
C LEU A 158 9.87 -1.44 -15.00
N PRO A 159 10.77 -0.75 -15.74
CA PRO A 159 10.79 -0.80 -17.20
C PRO A 159 10.98 -2.20 -17.80
N ARG A 160 11.41 -3.19 -17.01
CA ARG A 160 11.59 -4.59 -17.42
C ARG A 160 10.36 -5.45 -17.19
N VAL A 161 9.40 -5.00 -16.38
CA VAL A 161 8.18 -5.75 -16.07
C VAL A 161 7.27 -5.76 -17.29
N ARG A 162 6.83 -6.95 -17.70
CA ARG A 162 5.93 -7.15 -18.84
C ARG A 162 4.76 -8.02 -18.41
N ARG A 163 3.60 -7.80 -19.05
CA ARG A 163 2.46 -8.71 -18.91
C ARG A 163 2.90 -10.10 -19.37
N ASN A 164 2.50 -11.12 -18.61
CA ASN A 164 2.73 -12.50 -19.01
C ASN A 164 1.93 -12.85 -20.27
N ALA A 165 2.43 -13.84 -21.02
CA ALA A 165 1.73 -14.34 -22.19
C ALA A 165 0.36 -14.96 -21.80
N PRO A 166 -0.64 -14.92 -22.69
CA PRO A 166 -2.01 -15.38 -22.39
C PRO A 166 -2.08 -16.84 -21.95
N ASP A 167 -1.23 -17.71 -22.50
CA ASP A 167 -1.14 -19.13 -22.12
C ASP A 167 -0.81 -19.34 -20.63
N ALA A 168 -0.17 -18.36 -19.97
CA ALA A 168 0.13 -18.38 -18.54
C ALA A 168 -1.00 -17.79 -17.67
N LEU A 169 -2.08 -17.27 -18.27
CA LEU A 169 -3.25 -16.79 -17.57
C LEU A 169 -4.31 -17.90 -17.52
N TYR A 170 -4.68 -18.34 -16.31
CA TYR A 170 -5.67 -19.41 -16.10
C TYR A 170 -7.12 -19.03 -16.47
N ASN A 171 -7.32 -17.90 -17.14
CA ASN A 171 -8.62 -17.40 -17.59
C ASN A 171 -8.45 -16.86 -19.02
N ASN A 172 -8.38 -17.80 -19.96
CA ASN A 172 -8.37 -17.53 -21.40
C ASN A 172 -9.76 -17.68 -21.99
#